data_AF-A0A957H0S4-F1
#
_entry.id   AF-A0A957H0S4-F1
#
_cell.length_a   1.000
_cell.length_b   1.000
_cell.length_c   1.000
_cell.angle_alpha   90.00
_cell.angle_beta   90.00
_cell.angle_gamma   90.00
#
_symmetry.space_group_name_H-M   'P 1'
#
loop_
_entity.id
_entity.type
_entity.pdbx_description
1 polymer ?
#
loop_
_entity_poly.entity_id
_entity_poly.type
_entity_poly.pdbx_seq_one_letter_code
_entity_poly.pdbx_strand_id
1 'polypeptide(L)'
;ILIDSNVDWGQDLLRLQAWMAENEVDSVKLGWFGSARPEYYGINYEPLPGLPHHLNLFWDPPFDPQNPAPGIYAISVSILWEIPLQEKGLFAWFRAREPDARIGYSIFIYEVPEP
;
A
#
# COMPACT_ATOMS: atom_id res chain seq x y z
N ILE A 1 -4.98 -14.89 25.94
CA ILE A 1 -4.09 -15.92 25.36
C ILE A 1 -4.21 -15.74 23.85
N LEU A 2 -3.68 -14.65 23.28
CA LEU A 2 -2.27 -14.46 22.88
C LEU A 2 -1.74 -15.62 22.01
N ILE A 3 -2.50 -15.98 20.99
CA ILE A 3 -2.10 -16.91 19.91
C ILE A 3 -1.90 -16.17 18.56
N ASP A 4 -2.29 -14.89 18.45
CA ASP A 4 -2.45 -14.20 17.14
C ASP A 4 -1.18 -13.63 16.48
N SER A 5 0.02 -13.82 17.06
CA SER A 5 1.31 -13.53 16.39
C SER A 5 1.57 -14.41 15.15
N ASN A 6 0.70 -15.37 14.87
CA ASN A 6 0.75 -16.23 13.67
C ASN A 6 0.55 -15.46 12.34
N VAL A 7 0.21 -14.17 12.45
CA VAL A 7 -0.42 -13.31 11.44
C VAL A 7 0.27 -11.92 11.38
N ASP A 8 1.50 -11.78 11.89
CA ASP A 8 2.31 -10.52 11.96
C ASP A 8 2.77 -9.96 10.60
N TRP A 9 1.83 -9.88 9.65
CA TRP A 9 1.71 -9.00 8.49
C TRP A 9 1.69 -9.70 7.12
N GLY A 10 1.76 -11.04 7.05
CA GLY A 10 1.76 -11.78 5.78
C GLY A 10 0.39 -12.06 5.13
N GLN A 11 -0.70 -12.08 5.91
CA GLN A 11 -2.01 -12.52 5.41
C GLN A 11 -2.63 -11.54 4.41
N ASP A 12 -2.45 -10.24 4.64
CA ASP A 12 -3.00 -9.22 3.73
C ASP A 12 -2.18 -9.11 2.44
N LEU A 13 -0.88 -9.45 2.47
CA LEU A 13 -0.08 -9.63 1.27
C LEU A 13 -0.53 -10.84 0.45
N LEU A 14 -0.88 -11.97 1.09
CA LEU A 14 -1.50 -13.10 0.38
C LEU A 14 -2.82 -12.72 -0.28
N ARG A 15 -3.66 -11.93 0.41
CA ARG A 15 -4.91 -11.43 -0.18
C ARG A 15 -4.65 -10.45 -1.32
N LEU A 16 -3.62 -9.61 -1.21
CA LEU A 16 -3.20 -8.70 -2.28
C LEU A 16 -2.71 -9.48 -3.50
N GLN A 17 -1.89 -10.50 -3.30
CA GLN A 17 -1.46 -11.39 -4.38
C GLN A 17 -2.65 -12.06 -5.07
N ALA A 18 -3.61 -12.59 -4.31
CA ALA A 18 -4.81 -13.19 -4.88
C ALA A 18 -5.64 -12.16 -5.68
N TRP A 19 -5.84 -10.97 -5.12
CA TRP A 19 -6.54 -9.88 -5.81
C TRP A 19 -5.82 -9.47 -7.11
N MET A 20 -4.50 -9.36 -7.10
CA MET A 20 -3.71 -9.07 -8.30
C MET A 20 -3.92 -10.14 -9.38
N ALA A 21 -3.90 -11.42 -9.01
CA ALA A 21 -4.14 -12.52 -9.94
C ALA A 21 -5.56 -12.53 -10.51
N GLU A 22 -6.57 -12.24 -9.68
CA GLU A 22 -7.99 -12.18 -10.09
C GLU A 22 -8.30 -11.00 -11.02
N ASN A 23 -7.56 -9.90 -10.91
CA ASN A 23 -7.77 -8.66 -11.67
C ASN A 23 -6.73 -8.46 -12.79
N GLU A 24 -5.91 -9.48 -13.07
CA GLU A 24 -4.86 -9.43 -14.10
C GLU A 24 -3.88 -8.24 -13.92
N VAL A 25 -3.53 -7.94 -12.65
CA VAL A 25 -2.62 -6.85 -12.28
C VAL A 25 -1.20 -7.39 -12.08
N ASP A 26 -0.29 -7.06 -13.00
CA ASP A 26 1.10 -7.52 -12.97
C ASP A 26 2.01 -6.79 -11.98
N SER A 27 1.65 -5.56 -11.57
CA SER A 27 2.44 -4.74 -10.64
C SER A 27 1.57 -3.71 -9.94
N VAL A 28 1.95 -3.34 -8.71
CA VAL A 28 1.29 -2.27 -7.94
C VAL A 28 2.32 -1.30 -7.36
N LYS A 29 1.91 -0.05 -7.12
CA LYS A 29 2.66 0.88 -6.27
C LYS A 29 2.24 0.64 -4.82
N LEU A 30 3.16 0.16 -3.97
CA LEU A 30 2.81 -0.44 -2.68
C LEU A 30 3.34 0.38 -1.49
N GLY A 31 2.41 0.95 -0.71
CA GLY A 31 2.68 1.62 0.55
C GLY A 31 2.35 0.70 1.72
N TRP A 32 3.32 -0.09 2.17
CA TRP A 32 3.08 -1.23 3.05
C TRP A 32 3.37 -0.93 4.53
N PHE A 33 2.42 -1.28 5.40
CA PHE A 33 2.62 -1.37 6.85
C PHE A 33 2.73 -2.84 7.24
N GLY A 34 3.96 -3.36 7.26
CA GLY A 34 4.23 -4.70 7.71
C GLY A 34 5.66 -5.20 7.55
N SER A 35 6.00 -6.25 8.28
CA SER A 35 7.36 -6.81 8.45
C SER A 35 7.60 -7.88 7.40
N ALA A 36 6.52 -8.58 7.05
CA ALA A 36 6.44 -9.48 5.92
C ALA A 36 6.87 -8.75 4.64
N ARG A 37 7.70 -9.42 3.84
CA ARG A 37 8.25 -8.89 2.59
C ARG A 37 7.32 -9.24 1.43
N PRO A 38 6.79 -8.26 0.67
CA PRO A 38 5.92 -8.54 -0.48
C PRO A 38 6.55 -9.50 -1.50
N GLU A 39 7.87 -9.43 -1.69
CA GLU A 39 8.63 -10.28 -2.61
C GLU A 39 8.55 -11.76 -2.24
N TYR A 40 8.43 -12.08 -0.94
CA TYR A 40 8.28 -13.46 -0.48
C TYR A 40 6.96 -14.10 -0.97
N TYR A 41 5.95 -13.26 -1.24
CA TYR A 41 4.65 -13.67 -1.77
C TYR A 41 4.57 -13.53 -3.29
N GLY A 42 5.68 -13.21 -3.97
CA GLY A 42 5.70 -13.01 -5.42
C GLY A 42 4.94 -11.76 -5.86
N ILE A 43 4.72 -10.79 -4.98
CA ILE A 43 4.12 -9.50 -5.35
C ILE A 43 5.20 -8.67 -6.04
N ASN A 44 4.97 -8.36 -7.31
CA ASN A 44 5.75 -7.37 -8.04
C ASN A 44 5.22 -5.97 -7.69
N TYR A 45 6.12 -5.08 -7.28
CA TYR A 45 5.71 -3.76 -6.83
C TYR A 45 6.78 -2.68 -7.02
N GLU A 46 6.30 -1.44 -7.15
CA GLU A 46 7.09 -0.23 -6.97
C GLU A 46 6.90 0.28 -5.54
N PRO A 47 7.99 0.52 -4.78
CA PRO A 47 7.86 0.92 -3.38
C PRO A 47 7.28 2.33 -3.24
N LEU A 48 6.31 2.47 -2.35
CA LEU A 48 5.87 3.75 -1.78
C LEU A 48 6.37 3.85 -0.33
N PRO A 49 6.26 5.02 0.32
CA PRO A 49 6.49 5.14 1.76
C PRO A 49 5.82 4.04 2.57
N GLY A 50 6.57 3.44 3.50
CA GLY A 50 6.14 2.27 4.24
C GLY A 50 6.77 2.18 5.62
N LEU A 51 6.32 1.19 6.42
CA LEU A 51 6.90 0.86 7.72
C LEU A 51 6.86 -0.65 7.96
N PRO A 52 7.89 -1.25 8.57
CA PRO A 52 9.19 -0.64 8.90
C PRO A 52 10.09 -0.45 7.66
N HIS A 53 9.73 -1.04 6.52
CA HIS A 53 10.49 -0.94 5.27
C HIS A 53 10.13 0.33 4.50
N HIS A 54 11.07 0.89 3.73
CA HIS A 54 10.85 2.10 2.90
C HIS A 54 10.48 3.38 3.67
N LEU A 55 10.86 3.46 4.95
CA LEU A 55 10.63 4.62 5.81
C LEU A 55 11.24 5.91 5.22
N ASN A 56 12.40 5.83 4.57
CA ASN A 56 13.07 6.98 3.96
C ASN A 56 12.23 7.66 2.88
N LEU A 57 11.33 6.94 2.21
CA LEU A 57 10.49 7.50 1.14
C LEU A 57 9.42 8.48 1.67
N PHE A 58 9.17 8.53 2.98
CA PHE A 58 8.32 9.59 3.55
C PHE A 58 8.91 11.00 3.40
N TRP A 59 10.24 11.13 3.26
CA TRP A 59 10.93 12.41 3.06
C TRP A 59 11.39 12.65 1.62
N ASP A 60 11.39 11.61 0.79
CA ASP A 60 11.70 11.68 -0.64
C ASP A 60 10.76 10.72 -1.40
N PRO A 61 9.50 11.11 -1.60
CA PRO A 61 8.49 10.23 -2.16
C PRO A 61 8.72 9.99 -3.66
N PRO A 62 8.55 8.75 -4.15
CA PRO A 62 8.76 8.40 -5.56
C PRO A 62 7.56 8.74 -6.45
N PHE A 63 6.70 9.68 -6.03
CA PHE A 63 5.50 10.08 -6.77
C PHE A 63 5.13 11.54 -6.44
N ASP A 64 4.36 12.17 -7.33
CA ASP A 64 3.77 13.49 -7.09
C ASP A 64 2.51 13.35 -6.21
N PRO A 65 2.50 13.90 -4.98
CA PRO A 65 1.37 13.77 -4.04
C PRO A 65 0.10 14.50 -4.49
N GLN A 66 0.22 15.48 -5.37
CA GLN A 66 -0.90 16.28 -5.88
C GLN A 66 -1.45 15.71 -7.19
N ASN A 67 -0.61 15.02 -7.96
CA ASN A 67 -0.99 14.41 -9.21
C ASN A 67 -0.27 13.05 -9.42
N PRO A 68 -0.69 12.00 -8.70
CA PRO A 68 -0.06 10.69 -8.83
C PRO A 68 -0.12 10.19 -10.28
N ALA A 69 0.97 9.58 -10.75
CA ALA A 69 1.00 8.99 -12.09
C ALA A 69 -0.02 7.84 -12.21
N PRO A 70 -0.53 7.55 -13.43
CA PRO A 70 -1.40 6.41 -13.68
C PRO A 70 -0.86 5.09 -13.13
N GLY A 71 -1.77 4.19 -12.78
CA GLY A 71 -1.47 2.85 -12.28
C GLY A 71 -2.27 2.46 -11.04
N ILE A 72 -1.95 1.27 -10.52
CA ILE A 72 -2.63 0.69 -9.36
C ILE A 72 -1.81 0.94 -8.10
N TYR A 73 -2.41 1.61 -7.12
CA TYR A 73 -1.81 1.88 -5.82
C TYR A 73 -2.44 1.00 -4.76
N ALA A 74 -1.65 0.17 -4.10
CA ALA A 74 -2.04 -0.62 -2.95
C ALA A 74 -1.45 0.03 -1.69
N ILE A 75 -2.28 0.65 -0.85
CA ILE A 75 -1.79 1.45 0.29
C ILE A 75 -2.40 0.90 1.57
N SER A 76 -1.55 0.50 2.51
CA SER A 76 -1.99 0.12 3.84
C SER A 76 -2.66 1.30 4.54
N VAL A 77 -3.76 1.06 5.24
CA VAL A 77 -4.51 2.10 5.96
C VAL A 77 -3.60 2.89 6.92
N SER A 78 -2.69 2.21 7.63
CA SER A 78 -1.70 2.86 8.50
C SER A 78 -0.77 3.84 7.78
N ILE A 79 -0.36 3.50 6.55
CA ILE A 79 0.48 4.35 5.69
C ILE A 79 -0.36 5.49 5.11
N LEU A 80 -1.57 5.19 4.65
CA LEU A 80 -2.52 6.15 4.09
C LEU A 80 -2.79 7.30 5.06
N TRP A 81 -2.79 7.04 6.37
CA TRP A 81 -3.00 8.07 7.41
C TRP A 81 -1.71 8.71 7.93
N GLU A 82 -0.56 8.40 7.32
CA GLU A 82 0.74 8.99 7.63
C GLU A 82 1.01 8.99 9.14
N ILE A 83 0.73 7.87 9.82
CA ILE A 83 0.86 7.73 11.28
C ILE A 83 2.21 8.25 11.83
N PRO A 84 3.38 8.02 11.18
CA PRO A 84 4.64 8.53 11.71
C PRO A 84 4.85 10.04 11.55
N LEU A 85 4.05 10.75 10.72
CA LEU A 85 4.30 12.15 10.39
C LEU A 85 3.37 13.11 11.16
N GLN A 86 3.94 14.25 11.58
CA GLN A 86 3.18 15.34 12.19
C GLN A 86 2.40 16.15 11.14
N GLU A 87 3.04 16.44 10.01
CA GLU A 87 2.41 17.06 8.84
C GLU A 87 2.00 15.96 7.86
N LYS A 88 0.71 15.92 7.50
CA LYS A 88 0.12 14.86 6.68
C LYS A 88 -0.34 15.45 5.36
N GLY A 89 0.34 15.08 4.28
CA GLY A 89 0.05 15.58 2.94
C GLY A 89 0.35 14.59 1.83
N LEU A 90 1.19 13.59 2.09
CA LEU A 90 1.74 12.72 1.07
C LEU A 90 0.67 11.85 0.39
N PHE A 91 -0.30 11.36 1.16
CA PHE A 91 -1.39 10.56 0.63
C PHE A 91 -2.74 11.30 0.65
N ALA A 92 -2.73 12.65 0.71
CA ALA A 92 -3.95 13.44 0.78
C ALA A 92 -4.85 13.23 -0.45
N TRP A 93 -4.26 13.11 -1.64
CA TRP A 93 -5.00 12.82 -2.88
C TRP A 93 -5.79 11.52 -2.79
N PHE A 94 -5.19 10.46 -2.25
CA PHE A 94 -5.85 9.16 -2.05
C PHE A 94 -6.90 9.22 -0.94
N ARG A 95 -6.65 9.96 0.16
CA ARG A 95 -7.62 10.14 1.25
C ARG A 95 -8.86 10.95 0.84
N ALA A 96 -8.75 11.77 -0.19
CA ALA A 96 -9.85 12.61 -0.67
C ALA A 96 -10.92 11.85 -1.48
N ARG A 97 -10.72 10.55 -1.74
CA ARG A 97 -11.63 9.71 -2.51
C ARG A 97 -11.83 8.33 -1.85
N GLU A 98 -12.91 7.65 -2.23
CA GLU A 98 -13.14 6.27 -1.82
C GLU A 98 -12.14 5.34 -2.54
N PRO A 99 -11.68 4.25 -1.89
CA PRO A 99 -10.85 3.26 -2.55
C PRO A 99 -11.67 2.42 -3.52
N ASP A 100 -11.06 2.05 -4.64
CA ASP A 100 -11.68 1.25 -5.71
C ASP A 100 -11.86 -0.21 -5.29
N ALA A 101 -10.99 -0.71 -4.40
CA ALA A 101 -11.18 -1.98 -3.71
C ALA A 101 -10.58 -1.97 -2.30
N ARG A 102 -11.02 -2.91 -1.45
CA ARG A 102 -10.48 -3.12 -0.10
C ARG A 102 -10.04 -4.56 0.05
N ILE A 103 -8.78 -4.75 0.39
CA ILE A 103 -8.18 -6.07 0.62
C ILE A 103 -8.09 -6.30 2.13
N GLY A 104 -8.91 -7.24 2.62
CA GLY A 104 -9.07 -7.45 4.05
C GLY A 104 -9.57 -6.17 4.73
N TYR A 105 -8.93 -5.82 5.86
CA TYR A 105 -9.24 -4.60 6.61
C TYR A 105 -8.12 -3.54 6.55
N SER A 106 -7.02 -3.83 5.84
CA SER A 106 -5.76 -3.12 6.05
C SER A 106 -5.12 -2.55 4.78
N ILE A 107 -5.51 -2.96 3.58
CA ILE A 107 -4.97 -2.45 2.31
C ILE A 107 -6.11 -1.91 1.44
N PHE A 108 -5.95 -0.67 0.97
CA PHE A 108 -6.85 -0.03 0.02
C PHE A 108 -6.22 0.02 -1.36
N ILE A 109 -7.01 -0.29 -2.37
CA ILE A 109 -6.63 -0.17 -3.78
C ILE A 109 -7.17 1.14 -4.34
N TYR A 110 -6.32 1.84 -5.07
CA TYR A 110 -6.64 3.03 -5.82
C TYR A 110 -6.17 2.89 -7.27
N GLU A 111 -7.09 2.95 -8.21
CA GLU A 111 -6.79 2.99 -9.64
C GLU A 111 -6.68 4.46 -10.09
N VAL A 112 -5.51 4.81 -10.61
CA VAL A 112 -5.27 6.13 -11.22
C VAL A 112 -5.32 5.92 -12.73
N PRO A 113 -6.35 6.43 -13.43
CA PRO A 113 -6.52 6.18 -14.85
C PRO A 113 -5.46 6.93 -15.67
N GLU A 114 -5.17 6.41 -16.87
CA GLU A 114 -4.47 7.16 -17.90
C GLU A 114 -5.28 8.44 -18.27
N PRO A 115 -4.60 9.54 -18.63
CA PRO A 115 -5.25 10.79 -19.03
C PRO A 115 -6.05 10.70 -20.34
#